data_AF-A0A1B8DLZ1-F1
#
_entry.id   AF-A0A1B8DLZ1-F1
#
_cell.length_a   1.000
_cell.length_b   1.000
_cell.length_c   1.000
_cell.angle_alpha   90.00
_cell.angle_beta   90.00
_cell.angle_gamma   90.00
#
_symmetry.space_group_name_H-M   'P 1'
#
loop_
_entity.id
_entity.type
_entity.pdbx_description
1 polymer ?
#
loop_
_entity_poly.entity_id
_entity_poly.type
_entity_poly.pdbx_seq_one_letter_code
_entity_poly.pdbx_strand_id
1 'polypeptide(L)'
;MTKARSPPLRGCNIALSGTFTAGTHRVIQAQLVSLGAKLAGGVTKSTSHLVTTRLDYDKPSVKVKKAREINLVITSYEWLKECLAANSKVPEEKYMLTTLLAESNRLVKKGSRYRTFFGQLNNDVVIKQIADLISGPGLQQQIAPR
;
A
#
# COMPACT_ATOMS: atom_id res chain seq x y z
N MET A 1 -13.30 -39.50 3.66
CA MET A 1 -12.07 -39.01 3.02
C MET A 1 -12.12 -37.49 2.95
N THR A 2 -11.45 -36.76 3.85
CA THR A 2 -11.39 -35.29 3.81
C THR A 2 -10.34 -34.89 2.77
N LYS A 3 -10.79 -34.30 1.65
CA LYS A 3 -9.90 -33.76 0.61
C LYS A 3 -9.02 -32.67 1.25
N ALA A 4 -7.72 -32.90 1.35
CA ALA A 4 -6.79 -31.90 1.86
C ALA A 4 -6.96 -30.60 1.07
N ARG A 5 -7.36 -29.52 1.75
CA ARG A 5 -7.57 -28.22 1.12
C ARG A 5 -6.20 -27.69 0.69
N SER A 6 -6.07 -27.34 -0.59
CA SER A 6 -4.83 -26.71 -1.06
C SER A 6 -4.58 -25.44 -0.23
N PRO A 7 -3.30 -25.10 0.09
CA PRO A 7 -2.98 -23.88 0.80
C PRO A 7 -3.61 -22.66 0.13
N PRO A 8 -4.08 -21.66 0.90
CA PRO A 8 -4.86 -20.54 0.39
C PRO A 8 -4.24 -19.82 -0.80
N LEU A 9 -2.94 -19.57 -0.75
CA LEU A 9 -2.21 -18.81 -1.77
C LEU A 9 -1.38 -19.71 -2.69
N ARG A 10 -1.71 -21.00 -2.77
CA ARG A 10 -1.02 -21.93 -3.68
C ARG A 10 -1.13 -21.43 -5.13
N GLY A 11 0.01 -21.35 -5.79
CA GLY A 11 0.11 -20.86 -7.18
C GLY A 11 0.33 -19.35 -7.29
N CYS A 12 0.18 -18.60 -6.21
CA CYS A 12 0.57 -17.19 -6.20
C CYS A 12 2.10 -17.06 -6.12
N ASN A 13 2.68 -16.28 -7.02
CA ASN A 13 4.06 -15.81 -6.97
C ASN A 13 4.07 -14.32 -6.63
N ILE A 14 4.56 -13.94 -5.45
CA ILE A 14 4.28 -12.64 -4.83
C ILE A 14 5.59 -11.89 -4.58
N ALA A 15 5.65 -10.65 -5.09
CA ALA A 15 6.73 -9.71 -4.78
C ALA A 15 6.31 -8.72 -3.67
N LEU A 16 7.29 -8.21 -2.93
CA LEU A 16 7.11 -7.14 -1.94
C LEU A 16 7.83 -5.84 -2.37
N SER A 17 7.23 -4.70 -2.07
CA SER A 17 7.84 -3.35 -2.18
C SER A 17 7.48 -2.47 -0.99
N GLY A 18 8.40 -1.61 -0.58
CA GLY A 18 8.22 -0.62 0.47
C GLY A 18 8.52 -1.12 1.88
N THR A 19 8.44 -0.21 2.86
CA THR A 19 8.69 -0.52 4.28
C THR A 19 7.37 -0.71 5.02
N PHE A 20 7.13 -1.93 5.50
CA PHE A 20 5.87 -2.27 6.17
C PHE A 20 5.97 -2.04 7.67
N THR A 21 4.96 -1.38 8.25
CA THR A 21 4.84 -1.19 9.70
C THR A 21 4.52 -2.50 10.43
N ALA A 22 3.91 -3.45 9.73
CA ALA A 22 3.55 -4.76 10.27
C ALA A 22 4.74 -5.73 10.44
N GLY A 23 5.94 -5.37 9.97
CA GLY A 23 7.13 -6.17 10.15
C GLY A 23 8.12 -6.07 8.99
N THR A 24 9.25 -6.76 9.14
CA THR A 24 10.26 -6.84 8.08
C THR A 24 9.77 -7.67 6.89
N HIS A 25 10.40 -7.49 5.72
CA HIS A 25 10.10 -8.33 4.56
C HIS A 25 10.21 -9.82 4.88
N ARG A 26 11.18 -10.22 5.71
CA ARG A 26 11.36 -11.62 6.12
C ARG A 26 10.14 -12.19 6.86
N VAL A 27 9.55 -11.39 7.76
CA VAL A 27 8.35 -11.81 8.52
C VAL A 27 7.15 -11.96 7.57
N ILE A 28 6.95 -10.98 6.69
CA ILE A 28 5.84 -10.99 5.72
C ILE A 28 6.01 -12.14 4.71
N GLN A 29 7.24 -12.41 4.29
CA GLN A 29 7.58 -13.55 3.44
C GLN A 29 7.24 -14.88 4.11
N ALA A 30 7.54 -15.04 5.39
CA ALA A 30 7.19 -16.25 6.14
C ALA A 30 5.66 -16.45 6.21
N GLN A 31 4.89 -15.37 6.41
CA GLN A 31 3.42 -15.40 6.38
C GLN A 31 2.86 -15.80 5.00
N LEU A 32 3.46 -15.31 3.92
CA LEU A 32 3.07 -15.69 2.56
C LEU A 32 3.34 -17.17 2.28
N VAL A 33 4.52 -17.64 2.70
CA VAL A 33 4.93 -19.05 2.54
C VAL A 33 4.05 -19.98 3.38
N SER A 34 3.63 -19.59 4.59
CA SER A 34 2.73 -20.42 5.41
C SER A 34 1.35 -20.60 4.76
N LEU A 35 0.91 -19.64 3.95
CA LEU A 35 -0.30 -19.75 3.11
C LEU A 35 -0.05 -20.46 1.77
N GLY A 36 1.18 -20.91 1.49
CA GLY A 36 1.57 -21.65 0.29
C GLY A 36 1.91 -20.81 -0.94
N ALA A 37 2.17 -19.51 -0.78
CA ALA A 37 2.66 -18.66 -1.86
C ALA A 37 4.15 -18.91 -2.14
N LYS A 38 4.55 -18.65 -3.39
CA LYS A 38 5.95 -18.48 -3.79
C LYS A 38 6.35 -17.02 -3.70
N LEU A 39 7.62 -16.77 -3.38
CA LEU A 39 8.15 -15.42 -3.26
C LEU A 39 8.94 -15.05 -4.51
N ALA A 40 8.63 -13.89 -5.08
CA ALA A 40 9.36 -13.32 -6.19
C ALA A 40 10.35 -12.26 -5.68
N GLY A 41 11.63 -12.40 -6.03
CA GLY A 41 12.65 -11.38 -5.71
C GLY A 41 12.42 -10.04 -6.44
N GLY A 42 11.76 -10.09 -7.60
CA GLY A 42 11.41 -8.94 -8.42
C GLY A 42 10.09 -9.13 -9.15
N VAL A 43 9.68 -8.11 -9.90
CA VAL A 43 8.45 -8.13 -10.70
C VAL A 43 8.79 -8.59 -12.12
N THR A 44 8.30 -9.77 -12.49
CA THR A 44 8.47 -10.39 -13.81
C THR A 44 7.13 -10.89 -14.34
N LYS A 45 7.11 -11.47 -15.56
CA LYS A 45 5.89 -12.06 -16.15
C LYS A 45 5.33 -13.25 -15.36
N SER A 46 6.15 -13.92 -14.54
CA SER A 46 5.69 -15.02 -13.68
C SER A 46 5.21 -14.55 -12.31
N THR A 47 5.39 -13.26 -11.98
CA THR A 47 4.83 -12.67 -10.78
C THR A 47 3.32 -12.53 -10.97
N SER A 48 2.56 -12.90 -9.95
CA SER A 48 1.09 -12.82 -9.93
C SER A 48 0.58 -11.58 -9.19
N HIS A 49 1.27 -11.21 -8.10
CA HIS A 49 0.87 -10.09 -7.25
C HIS A 49 2.10 -9.30 -6.79
N LEU A 50 1.91 -7.99 -6.61
CA LEU A 50 2.80 -7.13 -5.86
C LEU A 50 2.07 -6.63 -4.63
N VAL A 51 2.55 -7.00 -3.45
CA VAL A 51 2.10 -6.41 -2.19
C VAL A 51 3.00 -5.22 -1.88
N THR A 52 2.43 -4.03 -1.76
CA THR A 52 3.20 -2.79 -1.55
C THR A 52 2.53 -1.86 -0.57
N THR A 53 3.31 -0.91 -0.04
CA THR A 53 2.78 0.19 0.77
C THR A 53 2.20 1.29 -0.10
N ARG A 54 1.37 2.13 0.54
CA ARG A 54 0.82 3.32 -0.08
C ARG A 54 1.89 4.30 -0.54
N LEU A 55 2.91 4.50 0.29
CA LEU A 55 4.01 5.41 0.03
C LEU A 55 4.76 5.03 -1.26
N ASP A 56 5.09 3.75 -1.41
CA ASP A 56 5.75 3.23 -2.61
C ASP A 56 4.83 3.26 -3.85
N TYR A 57 3.52 3.26 -3.65
CA TYR A 57 2.54 3.35 -4.73
C TYR A 57 2.38 4.79 -5.24
N ASP A 58 2.32 5.75 -4.32
CA ASP A 58 2.16 7.18 -4.63
C ASP A 58 3.44 7.81 -5.16
N LYS A 59 4.59 7.36 -4.66
CA LYS A 59 5.90 7.62 -5.25
C LYS A 59 6.42 6.30 -5.85
N PRO A 60 6.06 5.97 -7.10
CA PRO A 60 6.25 4.65 -7.68
C PRO A 60 7.70 4.17 -7.60
N SER A 61 7.93 3.13 -6.79
CA SER A 61 9.21 2.41 -6.80
C SER A 61 9.44 1.71 -8.15
N VAL A 62 10.67 1.24 -8.41
CA VAL A 62 10.98 0.46 -9.63
C VAL A 62 10.06 -0.74 -9.77
N LYS A 63 9.74 -1.43 -8.67
CA LYS A 63 8.83 -2.58 -8.66
C LYS A 63 7.39 -2.17 -8.96
N VAL A 64 6.91 -1.04 -8.41
CA VAL A 64 5.56 -0.53 -8.67
C VAL A 64 5.41 -0.09 -10.13
N LYS A 65 6.39 0.65 -10.68
CA LYS A 65 6.39 1.03 -12.10
C LYS A 65 6.31 -0.21 -12.98
N LYS A 66 7.15 -1.21 -12.71
CA LYS A 66 7.16 -2.44 -13.49
C LYS A 66 5.85 -3.23 -13.40
N ALA A 67 5.27 -3.30 -12.21
CA ALA A 67 3.98 -3.93 -11.97
C ALA A 67 2.86 -3.25 -12.77
N ARG A 68 2.86 -1.91 -12.88
CA ARG A 68 1.91 -1.17 -13.71
C ARG A 68 2.10 -1.46 -15.19
N GLU A 69 3.34 -1.50 -15.69
CA GLU A 69 3.64 -1.80 -17.10
C GLU A 69 3.10 -3.15 -17.55
N ILE A 70 3.16 -4.17 -16.68
CA ILE A 70 2.69 -5.53 -16.99
C ILE A 70 1.27 -5.80 -16.51
N ASN A 71 0.53 -4.78 -16.06
CA ASN A 71 -0.83 -4.88 -15.51
C ASN A 71 -0.96 -5.92 -14.39
N LEU A 72 0.04 -5.99 -13.51
CA LEU A 72 0.05 -6.88 -12.36
C LEU A 72 -0.99 -6.43 -11.32
N VAL A 73 -1.54 -7.39 -10.57
CA VAL A 73 -2.37 -7.09 -9.40
C VAL A 73 -1.51 -6.46 -8.30
N ILE A 74 -1.80 -5.20 -7.94
CA ILE A 74 -1.08 -4.46 -6.89
C ILE A 74 -1.99 -4.26 -5.68
N THR A 75 -1.70 -4.95 -4.58
CA THR A 75 -2.48 -4.92 -3.34
C THR A 75 -1.73 -4.29 -2.17
N SER A 76 -2.46 -3.84 -1.16
CA SER A 76 -1.89 -3.45 0.13
C SER A 76 -1.62 -4.67 1.02
N TYR A 77 -0.85 -4.49 2.10
CA TYR A 77 -0.61 -5.55 3.09
C TYR A 77 -1.89 -6.08 3.75
N GLU A 78 -2.97 -5.29 3.79
CA GLU A 78 -4.26 -5.70 4.38
C GLU A 78 -4.84 -6.93 3.69
N TRP A 79 -4.61 -7.11 2.38
CA TRP A 79 -5.01 -8.33 1.67
C TRP A 79 -4.39 -9.59 2.29
N LEU A 80 -3.10 -9.54 2.64
CA LEU A 80 -2.40 -10.65 3.27
C LEU A 80 -2.91 -10.89 4.69
N LYS A 81 -3.15 -9.84 5.47
CA LYS A 81 -3.73 -9.97 6.82
C LYS A 81 -5.08 -10.69 6.77
N GLU A 82 -5.91 -10.35 5.80
CA GLU A 82 -7.23 -10.95 5.63
C GLU A 82 -7.14 -12.39 5.11
N CYS A 83 -6.17 -12.69 4.23
CA CYS A 83 -5.88 -14.07 3.85
C CYS A 83 -5.42 -14.93 5.04
N LEU A 84 -4.62 -14.36 5.96
CA LEU A 84 -4.19 -15.02 7.19
C LEU A 84 -5.39 -15.25 8.13
N ALA A 85 -6.20 -14.21 8.37
CA ALA A 85 -7.34 -14.27 9.27
C ALA A 85 -8.42 -15.25 8.79
N ALA A 86 -8.73 -15.24 7.49
CA ALA A 86 -9.73 -16.13 6.89
C ALA A 86 -9.19 -17.53 6.58
N ASN A 87 -7.86 -17.74 6.64
CA ASN A 87 -7.17 -18.93 6.13
C ASN A 87 -7.68 -19.34 4.73
N SER A 88 -7.87 -18.34 3.87
CA SER A 88 -8.44 -18.48 2.53
C SER A 88 -7.95 -17.34 1.65
N LYS A 89 -7.88 -17.56 0.34
CA LYS A 89 -7.61 -16.47 -0.60
C LYS A 89 -8.83 -15.55 -0.65
N VAL A 90 -8.69 -14.33 -0.16
CA VAL A 90 -9.75 -13.31 -0.25
C VAL A 90 -9.65 -12.57 -1.60
N PRO A 91 -10.77 -12.02 -2.12
CA PRO A 91 -10.77 -11.25 -3.36
C PRO A 91 -9.82 -10.06 -3.29
N GLU A 92 -8.98 -9.90 -4.30
CA GLU A 92 -7.92 -8.89 -4.36
C GLU A 92 -8.49 -7.48 -4.57
N GLU A 93 -9.62 -7.34 -5.26
CA GLU A 93 -10.15 -6.06 -5.76
C GLU A 93 -10.38 -5.04 -4.65
N LYS A 94 -10.82 -5.51 -3.48
CA LYS A 94 -11.06 -4.68 -2.28
C LYS A 94 -9.80 -4.09 -1.68
N TYR A 95 -8.64 -4.69 -1.98
CA TYR A 95 -7.36 -4.31 -1.41
C TYR A 95 -6.40 -3.78 -2.48
N MET A 96 -6.83 -3.72 -3.74
CA MET A 96 -6.06 -3.09 -4.80
C MET A 96 -5.88 -1.60 -4.50
N LEU A 97 -4.64 -1.13 -4.59
CA LEU A 97 -4.33 0.27 -4.27
C LEU A 97 -5.01 1.27 -5.21
N THR A 98 -5.33 0.85 -6.44
CA THR A 98 -6.17 1.63 -7.38
C THR A 98 -7.60 1.78 -6.89
N THR A 99 -8.22 0.70 -6.39
CA THR A 99 -9.59 0.70 -5.85
C THR A 99 -9.68 1.56 -4.61
N LEU A 100 -8.79 1.36 -3.64
CA LEU A 100 -8.73 2.12 -2.39
C LEU A 100 -8.57 3.63 -2.64
N LEU A 101 -7.81 3.99 -3.68
CA LEU A 101 -7.66 5.36 -4.14
C LEU A 101 -8.94 5.97 -4.70
N ALA A 102 -9.59 5.24 -5.60
CA ALA A 102 -10.81 5.70 -6.23
C ALA A 102 -11.91 5.90 -5.17
N GLU A 103 -11.98 5.02 -4.17
CA GLU A 103 -12.89 5.13 -3.04
C GLU A 103 -12.58 6.35 -2.18
N SER A 104 -11.32 6.56 -1.78
CA SER A 104 -10.91 7.75 -1.02
C SER A 104 -11.29 9.05 -1.74
N ASN A 105 -11.00 9.14 -3.05
CA ASN A 105 -11.35 10.31 -3.86
C ASN A 105 -12.86 10.53 -4.00
N ARG A 106 -13.66 9.45 -4.04
CA ARG A 106 -15.13 9.54 -4.06
C ARG A 106 -15.67 10.08 -2.74
N LEU A 107 -15.10 9.65 -1.61
CA LEU A 107 -15.54 10.10 -0.28
C LEU A 107 -15.20 11.57 -0.03
N VAL A 108 -14.01 12.04 -0.47
CA VAL A 108 -13.62 13.46 -0.38
C VAL A 108 -14.60 14.36 -1.16
N LYS A 109 -15.09 13.90 -2.31
CA LYS A 109 -16.03 14.67 -3.16
C LYS A 109 -17.47 14.73 -2.62
N LYS A 110 -17.85 13.81 -1.73
CA LYS A 110 -19.25 13.69 -1.24
C LYS A 110 -19.57 14.53 0.01
N GLY A 111 -18.62 15.21 0.62
CA GLY A 111 -18.91 16.18 1.67
C GLY A 111 -17.99 16.08 2.89
N SER A 112 -17.35 17.21 3.15
CA SER A 112 -16.73 17.70 4.39
C SER A 112 -16.98 16.89 5.70
N ARG A 113 -15.87 16.61 6.41
CA ARG A 113 -15.70 16.20 7.83
C ARG A 113 -15.48 14.73 8.25
N TYR A 114 -15.40 13.75 7.35
CA TYR A 114 -14.97 12.41 7.78
C TYR A 114 -13.46 12.20 7.65
N ARG A 115 -12.74 12.47 8.74
CA ARG A 115 -11.39 11.95 9.00
C ARG A 115 -11.52 10.42 9.14
N THR A 116 -11.50 9.72 8.01
CA THR A 116 -11.62 8.25 7.97
C THR A 116 -10.45 7.59 8.68
N PHE A 117 -10.73 6.49 9.39
CA PHE A 117 -9.81 5.62 10.13
C PHE A 117 -8.49 5.29 9.39
N PHE A 118 -8.51 5.24 8.06
CA PHE A 118 -7.34 4.97 7.20
C PHE A 118 -6.37 6.16 7.02
N GLY A 119 -6.78 7.37 7.40
CA GLY A 119 -5.93 8.57 7.41
C GLY A 119 -5.10 8.74 8.69
N GLN A 120 -5.25 7.85 9.68
CA GLN A 120 -4.58 8.01 10.97
C GLN A 120 -3.11 7.52 10.96
N LEU A 121 -2.66 6.79 9.93
CA LEU A 121 -1.28 6.30 9.86
C LEU A 121 -0.33 7.13 8.98
N ASN A 122 -0.82 8.15 8.25
CA ASN A 122 0.02 8.96 7.35
C ASN A 122 -0.15 10.48 7.47
N ASN A 123 -1.06 10.98 8.33
CA ASN A 123 -1.31 12.43 8.40
C ASN A 123 -0.36 13.20 9.31
N ASP A 124 0.38 12.57 10.22
CA ASP A 124 1.32 13.31 11.08
C ASP A 124 2.57 13.81 10.33
N VAL A 125 2.91 13.21 9.19
CA VAL A 125 4.10 13.60 8.40
C VAL A 125 3.73 14.57 7.28
N VAL A 126 2.62 14.34 6.57
CA VAL A 126 2.25 15.17 5.40
C VAL A 126 1.68 16.53 5.82
N ILE A 127 0.88 16.60 6.90
CA ILE A 127 0.34 17.87 7.38
C ILE A 127 1.46 18.75 7.97
N LYS A 128 2.46 18.18 8.66
CA LYS A 128 3.63 18.93 9.15
C LYS A 128 4.48 19.49 8.01
N GLN A 129 4.78 18.67 6.99
CA GLN A 129 5.59 19.13 5.85
C GLN A 129 4.93 20.27 5.07
N ILE A 130 3.59 20.27 4.98
CA ILE A 130 2.83 21.34 4.31
C ILE A 130 2.68 22.57 5.21
N ALA A 131 2.51 22.41 6.53
CA ALA A 131 2.45 23.54 7.47
C ALA A 131 3.78 24.31 7.54
N ASP A 132 4.93 23.61 7.53
CA ASP A 132 6.25 24.25 7.53
C ASP A 132 6.54 25.02 6.23
N LEU A 133 5.88 24.66 5.12
CA LEU A 133 5.96 25.35 3.83
C LEU A 133 5.05 26.58 3.74
N ILE A 134 3.99 26.65 4.55
CA ILE A 134 3.02 27.76 4.56
C ILE A 134 3.33 28.77 5.69
N SER A 135 4.05 28.35 6.74
CA SER A 135 4.48 29.21 7.86
C SER A 135 5.94 29.65 7.80
N GLY A 136 6.50 29.89 6.61
CA GLY A 136 7.79 30.57 6.47
C GLY A 136 7.74 31.97 7.12
N PRO A 137 8.71 32.35 7.97
CA PRO A 137 8.72 33.65 8.64
C PRO A 137 8.71 34.77 7.60
N GLY A 138 7.76 35.68 7.77
CA GLY A 138 7.51 36.81 6.89
C GLY A 138 8.76 37.65 6.67
N LEU A 139 8.92 38.05 5.40
CA LEU A 139 9.63 39.24 5.00
C LEU A 139 9.11 40.43 5.82
N GLN A 140 9.94 40.91 6.73
CA GLN A 140 9.76 42.23 7.33
C GLN A 140 11.12 42.91 7.41
N GLN A 141 11.10 44.19 7.04
CA GLN A 141 12.19 45.17 7.01
C GLN A 141 12.98 45.16 5.68
N GLN A 142 13.13 46.25 4.91
CA GLN A 142 13.14 47.68 5.26
C GLN A 142 12.58 48.54 4.11
N ILE A 143 11.63 49.43 4.42
CA ILE A 143 11.44 50.69 3.70
C ILE A 143 11.81 51.77 4.71
N ALA A 144 12.92 52.45 4.51
CA ALA A 144 13.28 53.66 5.25
C ALA A 144 12.72 54.88 4.50
N PRO A 145 12.02 55.81 5.16
CA PRO A 145 11.70 57.10 4.56
C PRO A 145 12.86 58.09 4.72
N ARG A 146 13.14 58.78 3.61
CA ARG A 146 13.84 60.06 3.38
C ARG A 146 14.94 60.52 4.35
#